data_AF-A0A8T3RB17-F1
#
_entry.id   AF-A0A8T3RB17-F1
#
_cell.length_a   1.000
_cell.length_b   1.000
_cell.length_c   1.000
_cell.angle_alpha   90.00
_cell.angle_beta   90.00
_cell.angle_gamma   90.00
#
_symmetry.space_group_name_H-M   'P 1'
#
loop_
_entity.id
_entity.type
_entity.pdbx_description
1 polymer ?
#
loop_
_entity_poly.entity_id
_entity_poly.type
_entity_poly.pdbx_seq_one_letter_code
_entity_poly.pdbx_strand_id
1 'polypeptide(L)'
;MPVGSLLLLVPADRLASLAPDRIACLGAAGVTDISIFRDATTVGVVVEGWAFDAAVSADSAEEALVAEHGAARLLHEVAVVGVHADQPAIARSTGEPAGGPDGLVPFPITRTVLR
;
A
#
# COMPACT_ATOMS: atom_id res chain seq x y z
N MET A 1 -2.65 15.37 6.77
CA MET A 1 -3.80 15.15 5.90
C MET A 1 -3.80 13.66 5.56
N PRO A 2 -4.90 12.92 5.81
CA PRO A 2 -4.98 11.55 5.32
C PRO A 2 -4.88 11.57 3.79
N VAL A 3 -4.18 10.61 3.21
CA VAL A 3 -4.16 10.38 1.76
C VAL A 3 -5.48 9.68 1.44
N GLY A 4 -6.22 10.16 0.44
CA GLY A 4 -7.35 9.43 -0.08
C GLY A 4 -6.86 8.30 -0.98
N SER A 5 -7.41 7.11 -0.79
CA SER A 5 -7.07 5.90 -1.56
C SER A 5 -8.34 5.26 -2.11
N LEU A 6 -8.29 4.80 -3.35
CA LEU A 6 -9.36 4.01 -3.97
C LEU A 6 -8.75 2.90 -4.82
N LEU A 7 -9.28 1.69 -4.70
CA LEU A 7 -8.92 0.56 -5.55
C LEU A 7 -10.07 0.26 -6.51
N LEU A 8 -9.74 0.21 -7.81
CA LEU A 8 -10.62 -0.24 -8.87
C LEU A 8 -10.21 -1.64 -9.30
N LEU A 9 -11.13 -2.59 -9.28
CA LEU A 9 -10.95 -3.89 -9.93
C LEU A 9 -11.71 -3.91 -11.24
N VAL A 10 -10.97 -4.00 -12.34
CA VAL A 10 -11.47 -3.88 -13.71
C VAL A 10 -11.20 -5.18 -14.46
N PRO A 11 -12.12 -5.71 -15.29
CA PRO A 11 -11.79 -6.80 -16.21
C PRO A 11 -10.59 -6.44 -17.09
N ALA A 12 -9.69 -7.40 -17.35
CA ALA A 12 -8.42 -7.10 -18.01
C ALA A 12 -8.54 -6.50 -19.43
N ASP A 13 -9.67 -6.73 -20.11
CA ASP A 13 -10.00 -6.18 -21.42
C ASP A 13 -10.67 -4.80 -21.38
N ARG A 14 -10.89 -4.23 -20.18
CA ARG A 14 -11.71 -3.01 -19.97
C ARG A 14 -10.99 -1.82 -19.36
N LEU A 15 -9.70 -1.96 -19.06
CA LEU A 15 -8.88 -0.81 -18.65
C LEU A 15 -8.76 0.19 -19.81
N ALA A 16 -9.06 1.46 -19.56
CA ALA A 16 -8.89 2.51 -20.56
C ALA A 16 -7.41 2.85 -20.74
N SER A 17 -7.07 3.36 -21.93
CA SER A 17 -5.77 3.99 -22.15
C SER A 17 -5.65 5.26 -21.30
N LEU A 18 -4.52 5.43 -20.60
CA LEU A 18 -4.18 6.64 -19.84
C LEU A 18 -3.76 7.78 -20.78
N ALA A 19 -4.70 8.23 -21.62
CA ALA A 19 -4.49 9.38 -22.48
C ALA A 19 -4.24 10.66 -21.66
N PRO A 20 -3.51 11.66 -22.19
CA PRO A 20 -3.16 12.89 -21.46
C PRO A 20 -4.36 13.60 -20.80
N ASP A 21 -5.50 13.66 -21.49
CA ASP A 21 -6.71 14.32 -20.96
C ASP A 21 -7.27 13.59 -19.73
N ARG A 22 -7.21 12.26 -19.71
CA ARG A 22 -7.65 11.45 -18.56
C ARG A 22 -6.71 11.62 -17.36
N ILE A 23 -5.41 11.72 -17.61
CA ILE A 23 -4.41 12.02 -16.57
C ILE A 23 -4.66 13.43 -15.99
N ALA A 24 -4.98 14.41 -16.84
CA ALA A 24 -5.32 15.76 -16.39
C ALA A 24 -6.59 15.77 -15.52
N CYS A 25 -7.63 15.01 -15.89
CA CYS A 25 -8.83 14.84 -15.06
C CYS A 25 -8.52 14.24 -13.69
N LEU A 26 -7.68 13.20 -13.63
CA LEU A 26 -7.26 12.59 -12.36
C LEU A 26 -6.46 13.56 -11.49
N GLY A 27 -5.54 14.33 -12.09
CA GLY A 27 -4.80 15.37 -11.39
C GLY A 27 -5.71 16.48 -10.84
N ALA A 28 -6.74 16.89 -11.59
CA ALA A 28 -7.74 17.85 -11.13
C ALA A 28 -8.59 17.31 -9.96
N ALA A 29 -8.79 15.99 -9.89
CA ALA A 29 -9.43 15.32 -8.77
C ALA A 29 -8.52 15.15 -7.53
N GLY A 30 -7.26 15.60 -7.60
CA GLY A 30 -6.29 15.53 -6.50
C GLY A 30 -5.50 14.23 -6.42
N VAL A 31 -5.60 13.36 -7.44
CA VAL A 31 -4.80 12.14 -7.55
C VAL A 31 -3.34 12.50 -7.84
N THR A 32 -2.41 11.86 -7.13
CA THR A 32 -0.97 12.07 -7.29
C THR A 32 -0.17 10.80 -7.55
N ASP A 33 -0.72 9.64 -7.21
CA ASP A 33 -0.13 8.34 -7.54
C ASP A 33 -1.18 7.41 -8.16
N ILE A 34 -0.73 6.62 -9.14
CA ILE A 34 -1.55 5.59 -9.78
C ILE A 34 -0.67 4.34 -9.89
N SER A 35 -1.06 3.29 -9.18
CA SER A 35 -0.40 1.99 -9.22
C SER A 35 -1.29 0.97 -9.92
N ILE A 36 -0.75 0.30 -10.95
CA ILE A 36 -1.50 -0.65 -11.79
C ILE A 36 -0.91 -2.05 -11.66
N PHE A 37 -1.79 -3.00 -11.36
CA PHE A 37 -1.48 -4.42 -11.22
C PHE A 37 -2.39 -5.22 -12.14
N ARG A 38 -1.92 -6.34 -12.67
CA ARG A 38 -2.77 -7.21 -13.49
C ARG A 38 -2.46 -8.67 -13.30
N ASP A 39 -3.49 -9.49 -13.44
CA ASP A 39 -3.38 -10.92 -13.70
C ASP A 39 -3.96 -11.27 -15.08
N ALA A 40 -4.33 -12.53 -15.29
CA ALA A 40 -4.90 -13.02 -16.55
C ALA A 40 -6.29 -12.45 -16.85
N THR A 41 -7.07 -12.09 -15.83
CA THR A 41 -8.49 -11.76 -15.93
C THR A 41 -8.87 -10.39 -15.36
N THR A 42 -8.02 -9.80 -14.53
CA THR A 42 -8.32 -8.60 -13.75
C THR A 42 -7.14 -7.65 -13.75
N VAL A 43 -7.46 -6.35 -13.75
CA VAL A 43 -6.55 -5.25 -13.47
C VAL A 43 -6.98 -4.61 -12.17
N GLY A 44 -6.06 -4.49 -11.22
CA GLY A 44 -6.22 -3.66 -10.03
C GLY A 44 -5.56 -2.30 -10.27
N VAL A 45 -6.31 -1.22 -10.10
CA VAL A 45 -5.79 0.15 -10.16
C VAL A 45 -5.97 0.79 -8.80
N VAL A 46 -4.87 1.13 -8.15
CA VAL A 46 -4.88 1.92 -6.92
C VAL A 46 -4.64 3.38 -7.32
N VAL A 47 -5.53 4.27 -6.90
CA VAL A 47 -5.33 5.71 -7.00
C VAL A 47 -5.15 6.29 -5.61
N GLU A 48 -4.13 7.12 -5.46
CA GLU A 48 -3.82 7.80 -4.20
C GLU A 48 -3.61 9.28 -4.43
N GLY A 49 -4.04 10.11 -3.46
CA GLY A 49 -3.87 11.55 -3.55
C GLY A 49 -4.09 12.25 -2.23
N TRP A 50 -3.27 13.25 -1.93
CA TRP A 50 -3.41 14.06 -0.72
C TRP A 50 -4.61 15.02 -0.76
N ALA A 51 -5.10 15.36 -1.96
CA ALA A 51 -6.31 16.13 -2.19
C ALA A 51 -7.45 15.30 -2.78
N PHE A 52 -7.23 13.99 -2.96
CA PHE A 52 -8.22 13.08 -3.50
C PHE A 52 -9.22 12.69 -2.42
N ASP A 53 -10.50 12.99 -2.65
CA ASP A 53 -11.60 12.53 -1.80
C ASP A 53 -12.27 11.32 -2.47
N ALA A 54 -11.94 10.12 -2.01
CA ALA A 54 -12.47 8.88 -2.56
C ALA A 54 -13.99 8.73 -2.35
N ALA A 55 -14.62 9.45 -1.42
CA ALA A 55 -16.07 9.37 -1.21
C ALA A 55 -16.83 10.21 -2.26
N VAL A 56 -16.20 11.26 -2.79
CA VAL A 56 -16.82 12.20 -3.74
C VAL A 56 -16.37 11.92 -5.18
N SER A 57 -15.10 11.55 -5.36
CA SER A 57 -14.46 11.50 -6.68
C SER A 57 -14.36 10.08 -7.27
N ALA A 58 -14.99 9.09 -6.64
CA ALA A 58 -14.91 7.69 -7.06
C ALA A 58 -15.42 7.45 -8.49
N ASP A 59 -16.61 7.97 -8.81
CA ASP A 59 -17.22 7.81 -10.14
C ASP A 59 -16.38 8.51 -11.22
N SER A 60 -15.87 9.70 -10.93
CA SER A 60 -14.98 10.44 -11.84
C SER A 60 -13.65 9.72 -12.06
N ALA A 61 -13.11 9.07 -11.03
CA ALA A 61 -11.91 8.24 -11.15
C ALA A 61 -12.20 6.99 -12.01
N GLU A 62 -13.37 6.36 -11.85
CA GLU A 62 -13.79 5.23 -12.69
C GLU A 62 -13.92 5.64 -14.16
N GLU A 63 -14.64 6.73 -14.44
CA GLU A 63 -14.81 7.25 -15.82
C GLU A 63 -13.46 7.54 -16.50
N ALA A 64 -12.50 8.07 -15.74
CA ALA A 64 -11.17 8.36 -16.24
C ALA A 64 -10.34 7.10 -16.50
N LEU A 65 -10.54 6.02 -15.76
CA LEU A 65 -9.68 4.82 -15.79
C LEU A 65 -10.28 3.64 -16.55
N VAL A 66 -11.60 3.62 -16.77
CA VAL A 66 -12.32 2.47 -17.29
C VAL A 66 -13.03 2.84 -18.59
N ALA A 67 -13.02 1.92 -19.56
CA ALA A 67 -13.59 2.17 -20.88
C ALA A 67 -15.13 2.26 -20.84
N GLU A 68 -15.76 1.59 -19.86
CA GLU A 68 -17.20 1.47 -19.69
C GLU A 68 -17.54 1.71 -18.20
N HIS A 69 -18.40 2.68 -17.93
CA HIS A 69 -18.81 3.02 -16.57
C HIS A 69 -19.63 1.87 -15.95
N GLY A 70 -19.36 1.55 -14.68
CA GLY A 70 -19.96 0.42 -13.97
C GLY A 70 -19.30 -0.93 -14.25
N ALA A 71 -18.26 -0.96 -15.10
CA ALA A 71 -17.47 -2.18 -15.33
C ALA A 71 -16.43 -2.43 -14.23
N ALA A 72 -16.17 -1.45 -13.36
CA ALA A 72 -15.27 -1.62 -12.22
C ALA A 72 -16.01 -1.99 -10.94
N ARG A 73 -15.33 -2.73 -10.07
CA ARG A 73 -15.68 -2.79 -8.66
C ARG A 73 -14.81 -1.80 -7.90
N LEU A 74 -15.45 -0.85 -7.23
CA LEU A 74 -14.80 0.16 -6.40
C LEU A 74 -14.64 -0.37 -4.97
N LEU A 75 -13.42 -0.29 -4.44
CA LEU A 75 -13.06 -0.72 -3.10
C LEU A 75 -12.46 0.47 -2.34
N HIS A 76 -13.15 0.87 -1.27
CA HIS A 76 -12.68 1.93 -0.39
C HIS A 76 -11.74 1.37 0.67
N GLU A 77 -10.69 2.13 0.96
CA GLU A 77 -9.82 1.81 2.08
C GLU A 77 -10.60 1.90 3.40
N VAL A 78 -10.55 0.83 4.19
CA VAL A 78 -11.19 0.77 5.52
C VAL A 78 -10.19 0.85 6.66
N ALA A 79 -8.93 0.48 6.41
CA ALA A 79 -7.85 0.51 7.38
C ALA A 79 -6.49 0.43 6.67
N VAL A 80 -5.49 1.10 7.24
CA VAL A 80 -4.07 0.94 6.91
C VAL A 80 -3.36 0.34 8.12
N VAL A 81 -2.62 -0.74 7.89
CA VAL A 81 -1.85 -1.42 8.93
C VAL A 81 -0.39 -1.43 8.54
N GLY A 82 0.43 -0.73 9.32
CA GLY A 82 1.88 -0.81 9.21
C GLY A 82 2.39 -2.12 9.81
N VAL A 83 3.17 -2.87 9.05
CA VAL A 83 3.85 -4.08 9.53
C VAL A 83 5.34 -3.82 9.58
N HIS A 84 5.94 -4.01 10.75
CA HIS A 84 7.37 -3.86 10.96
C HIS A 84 7.93 -5.22 11.38
N ALA A 85 9.02 -5.65 10.74
CA ALA A 85 9.78 -6.78 11.23
C ALA A 85 10.39 -6.40 12.58
N ASP A 86 10.30 -7.30 13.56
CA ASP A 86 11.08 -7.16 14.78
C ASP A 86 12.55 -7.33 14.38
N GLN A 87 13.31 -6.23 14.42
CA GLN A 87 14.69 -6.26 14.03
C GLN A 87 15.48 -6.85 15.21
N PRO A 88 16.05 -8.07 15.11
CA PRO A 88 16.84 -8.58 16.20
C PRO A 88 17.97 -7.58 16.42
N ALA A 89 18.07 -7.06 17.66
CA ALA A 89 19.13 -6.16 18.05
C ALA A 89 20.45 -6.83 17.64
N ILE A 90 21.14 -6.25 16.66
CA ILE A 90 22.51 -6.64 16.36
C ILE A 90 23.24 -6.30 17.64
N ALA A 91 23.50 -7.32 18.47
CA ALA A 91 24.35 -7.19 19.63
C ALA A 91 25.65 -6.61 19.08
N ARG A 92 25.90 -5.33 19.35
CA ARG A 92 27.22 -4.76 19.17
C ARG A 92 28.09 -5.65 20.04
N SER A 93 28.86 -6.55 19.42
CA SER A 93 29.96 -7.18 20.13
C SER A 93 30.92 -6.04 20.44
N THR A 94 30.75 -5.43 21.61
CA THR A 94 31.84 -4.75 22.26
C THR A 94 32.93 -5.81 22.33
N GLY A 95 33.96 -5.65 21.51
CA GLY A 95 35.09 -6.55 21.49
C GLY A 95 35.73 -6.53 22.87
N GLU A 96 35.44 -7.55 23.66
CA GLU A 96 36.20 -7.89 24.84
C GLU A 96 36.71 -9.33 24.62
N PRO A 97 38.02 -9.54 24.42
CA PRO A 97 38.55 -10.87 24.17
C PRO A 97 38.69 -11.58 25.51
N ALA A 98 37.65 -12.30 25.93
CA ALA A 98 37.74 -13.24 27.03
C ALA A 98 37.78 -14.67 26.47
N GLY A 99 38.99 -15.24 26.45
CA GLY A 99 39.18 -16.65 26.16
C GLY A 99 38.55 -17.53 27.23
N GLY A 100 37.99 -18.66 26.80
CA GLY A 100 37.47 -19.71 27.68
C GLY A 100 36.65 -20.72 26.89
N PRO A 101 37.10 -21.98 26.76
CA PRO A 101 36.39 -23.01 26.00
C PRO A 101 35.35 -23.67 26.90
N ASP A 102 34.13 -23.18 26.90
CA ASP A 102 32.96 -24.03 27.15
C ASP A 102 31.68 -23.32 26.72
N GLY A 103 31.02 -23.92 25.74
CA GLY A 103 29.77 -23.42 25.18
C GLY A 103 28.61 -23.64 26.12
N LEU A 104 27.86 -22.57 26.38
CA LEU A 104 26.40 -22.54 26.45
C LEU A 104 25.99 -21.08 26.65
N VAL A 105 25.44 -20.45 25.62
CA VAL A 105 24.83 -19.12 25.75
C VAL A 105 23.46 -19.29 26.42
N PRO A 106 23.18 -18.66 27.57
CA PRO A 106 21.85 -18.70 28.17
C PRO A 106 20.92 -17.77 27.41
N PHE A 107 19.76 -18.28 26.99
CA PHE A 107 18.66 -17.44 26.48
C PHE A 107 17.98 -16.73 27.66
N PRO A 108 17.97 -15.39 27.74
CA PRO A 108 17.18 -14.69 28.75
C PRO A 108 15.70 -14.62 28.29
N ILE A 109 14.81 -15.31 29.00
CA ILE A 109 13.35 -15.10 28.87
C ILE A 109 12.98 -13.94 29.80
N THR A 110 12.83 -12.73 29.28
CA THR A 110 12.36 -11.58 30.08
C THR A 110 10.84 -11.48 29.98
N ARG A 111 10.16 -11.72 31.10
CA ARG A 111 8.70 -11.61 31.24
C ARG A 111 8.35 -10.19 31.69
N THR A 112 7.87 -9.34 30.79
CA THR A 112 7.40 -7.99 31.17
C THR A 112 5.97 -8.05 31.66
N VAL A 113 5.75 -7.67 32.92
CA VAL A 113 4.43 -7.40 33.51
C VAL A 113 4.12 -5.93 33.27
N LEU A 114 3.04 -5.64 32.54
CA LEU A 114 2.55 -4.27 32.33
C LEU A 114 1.87 -3.77 33.61
N ARG A 115 2.20 -2.55 34.03
CA ARG A 115 1.49 -1.79 35.08
C ARG A 115 0.44 -0.89 34.44
#